data_AF-A0A5N8YXQ8-F1
#
_entry.id   AF-A0A5N8YXQ8-F1
#
_cell.length_a   1.000
_cell.length_b   1.000
_cell.length_c   1.000
_cell.angle_alpha   90.00
_cell.angle_beta   90.00
_cell.angle_gamma   90.00
#
_symmetry.space_group_name_H-M   'P 1'
#
loop_
_entity.id
_entity.type
_entity.pdbx_description
1 polymer ?
#
loop_
_entity_poly.entity_id
_entity_poly.type
_entity_poly.pdbx_seq_one_letter_code
_entity_poly.pdbx_strand_id
1 'polypeptide(L)'
;MPEFQHNIDLSSIPHRPGQSTDLEAKRRRAWARLSDEEKEWVLTAWDLTGMIPTAPAFREMPDASNRVLYVLVGTEESLTPGELSYLMIARWFRNIDPATARAKMAALVRQGLARITGVGRTMATEPGLEKLEEMARPPRDRYDSRSSGPDDRRGGYRDDRERQRYSDRDDRGRAARDSRGQSRSSGGRDDHGAPSGPRRRDR
;
A
#
# COMPACT_ATOMS: atom_id res chain seq x y z
N MET A 1 -20.37 26.08 -28.41
CA MET A 1 -19.90 25.51 -27.14
C MET A 1 -18.42 25.80 -27.02
N PRO A 2 -17.91 26.25 -25.86
CA PRO A 2 -16.47 26.35 -25.65
C PRO A 2 -15.87 24.94 -25.68
N GLU A 3 -14.74 24.77 -26.37
CA GLU A 3 -14.00 23.52 -26.31
C GLU A 3 -13.18 23.46 -25.02
N PHE A 4 -13.62 22.66 -24.04
CA PHE A 4 -12.80 22.35 -22.88
C PHE A 4 -11.60 21.48 -23.29
N GLN A 5 -10.48 22.14 -23.56
CA GLN A 5 -9.19 21.51 -23.85
C GLN A 5 -8.27 21.62 -22.62
N HIS A 6 -7.92 20.48 -22.02
CA HIS A 6 -6.84 20.44 -21.05
C HIS A 6 -5.52 20.17 -21.79
N ASN A 7 -4.67 21.20 -21.86
CA ASN A 7 -3.44 21.25 -22.66
C ASN A 7 -2.28 20.47 -22.03
N ILE A 8 -2.48 19.17 -21.86
CA ILE A 8 -1.47 18.21 -21.38
C ILE A 8 -1.25 17.14 -22.44
N ASP A 9 0.01 16.92 -22.80
CA ASP A 9 0.45 15.79 -23.61
C ASP A 9 1.37 14.88 -22.78
N LEU A 10 1.02 13.59 -22.69
CA LEU A 10 1.82 12.57 -22.01
C LEU A 10 2.72 11.78 -22.98
N SER A 11 2.77 12.12 -24.27
CA SER A 11 3.51 11.38 -25.30
C SER A 11 5.03 11.30 -25.05
N SER A 12 5.60 12.32 -24.42
CA SER A 12 7.03 12.46 -24.14
C SER A 12 7.49 11.80 -22.83
N ILE A 13 6.56 11.21 -22.06
CA ILE A 13 6.85 10.72 -20.71
C ILE A 13 7.55 9.35 -20.78
N PRO A 14 8.77 9.20 -20.21
CA PRO A 14 9.50 7.94 -20.24
C PRO A 14 8.76 6.88 -19.42
N HIS A 15 8.33 5.81 -20.09
CA HIS A 15 7.65 4.67 -19.45
C HIS A 15 8.52 4.01 -18.38
N ARG A 16 7.94 3.76 -17.21
CA ARG A 16 8.57 3.07 -16.08
C ARG A 16 7.94 1.70 -15.85
N PRO A 17 8.66 0.73 -15.23
CA PRO A 17 8.11 -0.57 -14.89
C PRO A 17 6.75 -0.48 -14.16
N GLY A 18 5.77 -1.21 -14.68
CA GLY A 18 4.40 -1.24 -14.17
C GLY A 18 3.53 -0.03 -14.53
N GLN A 19 4.00 0.96 -15.30
CA GLN A 19 3.14 1.95 -15.95
C GLN A 19 2.54 1.38 -17.25
N SER A 20 1.50 2.06 -17.75
CA SER A 20 0.92 1.73 -19.06
C SER A 20 1.83 2.24 -20.18
N THR A 21 1.92 1.51 -21.30
CA THR A 21 2.59 1.98 -22.52
C THR A 21 1.73 2.95 -23.34
N ASP A 22 0.43 3.01 -23.08
CA ASP A 22 -0.57 3.82 -23.81
C ASP A 22 -1.18 4.95 -22.96
N LEU A 23 -0.39 5.58 -22.07
CA LEU A 23 -0.87 6.60 -21.12
C LEU A 23 -1.60 7.77 -21.81
N GLU A 24 -1.05 8.35 -22.88
CA GLU A 24 -1.68 9.46 -23.60
C GLU A 24 -3.01 9.03 -24.25
N ALA A 25 -3.06 7.84 -24.87
CA ALA A 25 -4.31 7.30 -25.42
C ALA A 25 -5.36 7.07 -24.33
N LYS A 26 -4.95 6.61 -23.13
CA LYS A 26 -5.83 6.46 -21.96
C LYS A 26 -6.28 7.81 -21.40
N ARG A 27 -5.40 8.81 -21.34
CA ARG A 27 -5.70 10.20 -20.94
C ARG A 27 -6.71 10.85 -21.87
N ARG A 28 -6.59 10.65 -23.20
CA ARG A 28 -7.57 11.13 -24.18
C ARG A 28 -8.93 10.43 -24.04
N ARG A 29 -8.94 9.10 -23.92
CA ARG A 29 -10.18 8.32 -23.69
C ARG A 29 -10.85 8.64 -22.35
N ALA A 30 -10.09 8.96 -21.31
CA ALA A 30 -10.63 9.40 -20.02
C ALA A 30 -11.27 10.80 -20.17
N TRP A 31 -10.56 11.77 -20.75
CA TRP A 31 -11.08 13.13 -21.00
C TRP A 31 -12.37 13.12 -21.83
N ALA A 32 -12.42 12.29 -22.88
CA ALA A 32 -13.57 12.18 -23.78
C ALA A 32 -14.82 11.52 -23.13
N ARG A 33 -14.70 10.93 -21.94
CA ARG A 33 -15.83 10.36 -21.18
C ARG A 33 -16.39 11.30 -20.13
N LEU A 34 -15.66 12.34 -19.76
CA LEU A 34 -16.12 13.33 -18.79
C LEU A 34 -17.22 14.20 -19.41
N SER A 35 -18.23 14.56 -18.61
CA SER A 35 -19.15 15.64 -18.97
C SER A 35 -18.39 16.98 -19.06
N ASP A 36 -19.00 18.02 -19.64
CA ASP A 36 -18.38 19.35 -19.66
C ASP A 36 -18.26 19.95 -18.25
N GLU A 37 -19.22 19.66 -17.36
CA GLU A 37 -19.15 19.99 -15.92
C GLU A 37 -17.97 19.30 -15.23
N GLU A 38 -17.75 18.00 -15.49
CA GLU A 38 -16.60 17.25 -14.94
C GLU A 38 -15.27 17.76 -15.50
N LYS A 39 -15.22 18.27 -16.73
CA LYS A 39 -14.01 18.87 -17.33
C LYS A 39 -13.69 20.22 -16.68
N GLU A 40 -14.69 21.08 -16.51
CA GLU A 40 -14.54 22.35 -15.79
C GLU A 40 -14.05 22.11 -14.36
N TRP A 41 -14.64 21.14 -13.66
CA TRP A 41 -14.22 20.76 -12.32
C TRP A 41 -12.79 20.21 -12.25
N VAL A 42 -12.39 19.38 -13.23
CA VAL A 42 -11.02 18.87 -13.32
C VAL A 42 -9.99 19.98 -13.53
N LEU A 43 -10.32 21.04 -14.28
CA LEU A 43 -9.43 22.18 -14.45
C LEU A 43 -9.24 22.95 -13.14
N THR A 44 -10.33 23.23 -12.41
CA THR A 44 -10.27 23.84 -11.07
C THR A 44 -9.48 22.99 -10.08
N ALA A 45 -9.77 21.68 -10.01
CA ALA A 45 -9.07 20.76 -9.12
C ALA A 45 -7.58 20.59 -9.50
N TRP A 46 -7.22 20.71 -10.78
CA TRP A 46 -5.84 20.61 -11.26
C TRP A 46 -4.95 21.71 -10.70
N ASP A 47 -5.42 22.96 -10.70
CA ASP A 47 -4.67 24.11 -10.18
C ASP A 47 -4.50 24.03 -8.65
N LEU A 48 -5.47 23.44 -7.96
CA LEU A 48 -5.40 23.12 -6.53
C LEU A 48 -4.56 21.85 -6.22
N THR A 49 -4.18 21.05 -7.23
CA THR A 49 -3.51 19.75 -7.00
C THR A 49 -2.06 19.91 -6.55
N GLY A 50 -1.86 20.00 -5.24
CA GLY A 50 -0.57 20.14 -4.58
C GLY A 50 0.21 18.82 -4.39
N MET A 51 1.46 18.96 -3.93
CA MET A 51 2.14 17.88 -3.22
C MET A 51 1.73 17.95 -1.76
N ILE A 52 1.41 16.80 -1.14
CA ILE A 52 1.11 16.72 0.30
C ILE A 52 2.47 16.58 1.02
N PRO A 53 3.01 17.62 1.70
CA PRO A 53 4.40 17.59 2.18
C PRO A 53 4.63 16.60 3.34
N THR A 54 3.56 16.25 4.04
CA THR A 54 3.54 15.37 5.21
C THR A 54 3.27 13.90 4.87
N ALA A 55 2.98 13.57 3.61
CA ALA A 55 2.73 12.20 3.14
C ALA A 55 3.91 11.64 2.32
N PRO A 56 4.06 10.30 2.18
CA PRO A 56 5.02 9.72 1.24
C PRO A 56 4.69 10.15 -0.19
N ALA A 57 5.68 10.14 -1.09
CA ALA A 57 5.41 10.52 -2.47
C ALA A 57 4.43 9.51 -3.11
N PHE A 58 3.55 9.96 -4.02
CA PHE A 58 2.54 9.12 -4.66
C PHE A 58 3.09 7.79 -5.24
N ARG A 59 4.35 7.78 -5.67
CA ARG A 59 5.07 6.59 -6.19
C ARG A 59 5.33 5.50 -5.13
N GLU A 60 5.40 5.88 -3.85
CA GLU A 60 5.64 5.01 -2.69
C GLU A 60 4.31 4.43 -2.13
N MET A 61 3.15 4.89 -2.61
CA MET A 61 1.84 4.39 -2.19
C MET A 61 1.68 2.88 -2.50
N PRO A 62 1.51 2.02 -1.49
CA PRO A 62 1.63 0.57 -1.65
C PRO A 62 0.54 -0.03 -2.55
N ASP A 63 -0.70 0.43 -2.40
CA ASP A 63 -1.86 -0.13 -3.10
C ASP A 63 -2.76 0.93 -3.76
N ALA A 64 -3.72 0.47 -4.56
CA ALA A 64 -4.61 1.35 -5.32
C ALA A 64 -5.55 2.19 -4.43
N SER A 65 -5.92 1.70 -3.24
CA SER A 65 -6.80 2.43 -2.31
C SER A 65 -6.06 3.61 -1.69
N ASN A 66 -4.81 3.43 -1.29
CA ASN A 66 -3.97 4.52 -0.78
C ASN A 66 -3.60 5.53 -1.88
N ARG A 67 -3.42 5.09 -3.15
CA ARG A 67 -3.30 6.02 -4.30
C ARG A 67 -4.56 6.86 -4.54
N VAL A 68 -5.76 6.24 -4.47
CA VAL A 68 -7.04 6.95 -4.58
C VAL A 68 -7.20 7.97 -3.43
N LEU A 69 -6.82 7.59 -2.20
CA LEU A 69 -6.83 8.49 -1.04
C LEU A 69 -5.87 9.67 -1.22
N TYR A 70 -4.64 9.42 -1.71
CA TYR A 70 -3.67 10.47 -2.01
C TYR A 70 -4.24 11.51 -2.99
N VAL A 71 -4.93 11.07 -4.05
CA VAL A 71 -5.56 12.01 -4.99
C VAL A 71 -6.65 12.82 -4.30
N LEU A 72 -7.57 12.19 -3.55
CA LEU A 72 -8.65 12.86 -2.85
C LEU A 72 -8.17 13.90 -1.81
N VAL A 73 -7.03 13.64 -1.16
CA VAL A 73 -6.41 14.59 -0.23
C VAL A 73 -5.70 15.70 -1.00
N GLY A 74 -4.88 15.34 -1.99
CA GLY A 74 -4.03 16.28 -2.73
C GLY A 74 -4.76 17.23 -3.68
N THR A 75 -6.02 16.96 -4.02
CA THR A 75 -6.89 17.92 -4.73
C THR A 75 -7.64 18.86 -3.81
N GLU A 76 -7.75 18.54 -2.51
CA GLU A 76 -8.64 19.15 -1.49
C GLU A 76 -10.14 19.17 -1.82
N GLU A 77 -10.51 18.99 -3.08
CA GLU A 77 -11.87 19.01 -3.61
C GLU A 77 -12.59 17.66 -3.60
N SER A 78 -13.91 17.73 -3.74
CA SER A 78 -14.70 16.53 -4.02
C SER A 78 -14.51 16.08 -5.48
N LEU A 79 -14.39 14.77 -5.73
CA LEU A 79 -14.19 14.18 -7.05
C LEU A 79 -15.23 13.09 -7.39
N THR A 80 -15.59 12.98 -8.66
CA THR A 80 -16.24 11.76 -9.20
C THR A 80 -15.20 10.66 -9.48
N PRO A 81 -15.62 9.39 -9.64
CA PRO A 81 -14.72 8.33 -10.09
C PRO A 81 -14.12 8.57 -11.49
N GLY A 82 -14.79 9.33 -12.35
CA GLY A 82 -14.30 9.70 -13.69
C GLY A 82 -13.18 10.73 -13.62
N GLU A 83 -13.44 11.84 -12.91
CA GLU A 83 -12.48 12.91 -12.66
C GLU A 83 -11.21 12.36 -11.98
N LEU A 84 -11.36 11.54 -10.93
CA LEU A 84 -10.22 10.91 -10.23
C LEU A 84 -9.43 9.98 -11.15
N SER A 85 -10.10 9.16 -11.97
CA SER A 85 -9.46 8.31 -12.97
C SER A 85 -8.64 9.11 -13.98
N TYR A 86 -9.16 10.26 -14.42
CA TYR A 86 -8.45 11.17 -15.32
C TYR A 86 -7.22 11.79 -14.64
N LEU A 87 -7.38 12.37 -13.45
CA LEU A 87 -6.30 13.02 -12.70
C LEU A 87 -5.17 12.03 -12.36
N MET A 88 -5.50 10.79 -11.96
CA MET A 88 -4.51 9.71 -11.76
C MET A 88 -3.63 9.45 -12.98
N ILE A 89 -4.17 9.57 -14.20
CA ILE A 89 -3.40 9.43 -15.43
C ILE A 89 -2.62 10.71 -15.73
N ALA A 90 -3.28 11.87 -15.69
CA ALA A 90 -2.73 13.16 -16.14
C ALA A 90 -1.61 13.71 -15.25
N ARG A 91 -1.75 13.59 -13.91
CA ARG A 91 -0.79 14.14 -12.92
C ARG A 91 0.23 13.11 -12.46
N TRP A 92 -0.21 11.86 -12.28
CA TRP A 92 0.57 10.80 -11.60
C TRP A 92 0.88 9.58 -12.46
N PHE A 93 0.51 9.61 -13.76
CA PHE A 93 0.89 8.61 -14.76
C PHE A 93 0.48 7.17 -14.37
N ARG A 94 -0.65 7.02 -13.67
CA ARG A 94 -1.22 5.74 -13.25
C ARG A 94 -2.65 5.61 -13.76
N ASN A 95 -2.89 4.54 -14.52
CA ASN A 95 -4.23 4.20 -14.98
C ASN A 95 -5.03 3.49 -13.87
N ILE A 96 -6.26 3.93 -13.64
CA ILE A 96 -7.30 3.23 -12.89
C ILE A 96 -8.61 3.31 -13.67
N ASP A 97 -9.35 2.20 -13.75
CA ASP A 97 -10.67 2.19 -14.36
C ASP A 97 -11.72 2.87 -13.45
N PRO A 98 -12.68 3.67 -13.96
CA PRO A 98 -13.67 4.36 -13.13
C PRO A 98 -14.52 3.46 -12.22
N ALA A 99 -14.82 2.22 -12.61
CA ALA A 99 -15.53 1.29 -11.74
C ALA A 99 -14.62 0.80 -10.59
N THR A 100 -13.32 0.63 -10.87
CA THR A 100 -12.31 0.33 -9.84
C THR A 100 -12.12 1.53 -8.90
N ALA A 101 -12.01 2.76 -9.44
CA ALA A 101 -11.95 3.99 -8.65
C ALA A 101 -13.17 4.11 -7.73
N ARG A 102 -14.39 3.95 -8.27
CA ARG A 102 -15.64 3.94 -7.49
C ARG A 102 -15.64 2.91 -6.36
N ALA A 103 -15.18 1.68 -6.62
CA ALA A 103 -15.11 0.63 -5.61
C ALA A 103 -14.11 0.98 -4.49
N LYS A 104 -12.99 1.63 -4.82
CA LYS A 104 -11.99 2.11 -3.84
C LYS A 104 -12.46 3.33 -3.05
N MET A 105 -13.07 4.32 -3.70
CA MET A 105 -13.70 5.48 -3.04
C MET A 105 -14.77 5.02 -2.05
N ALA A 106 -15.66 4.09 -2.44
CA ALA A 106 -16.65 3.51 -1.54
C ALA A 106 -16.03 2.72 -0.38
N ALA A 107 -14.85 2.11 -0.55
CA ALA A 107 -14.13 1.45 0.53
C ALA A 107 -13.52 2.46 1.51
N LEU A 108 -12.95 3.57 1.03
CA LEU A 108 -12.43 4.67 1.87
C LEU A 108 -13.55 5.34 2.67
N VAL A 109 -14.73 5.54 2.06
CA VAL A 109 -15.93 6.06 2.76
C VAL A 109 -16.36 5.13 3.90
N ARG A 110 -16.40 3.81 3.66
CA ARG A 110 -16.69 2.83 4.73
C ARG A 110 -15.63 2.79 5.84
N GLN A 111 -14.41 3.28 5.57
CA GLN A 111 -13.31 3.37 6.54
C GLN A 111 -13.27 4.73 7.25
N GLY A 112 -14.16 5.68 6.93
CA GLY A 112 -14.14 7.04 7.49
C GLY A 112 -13.02 7.95 6.97
N LEU A 113 -12.22 7.48 6.01
CA LEU A 113 -11.08 8.18 5.39
C LEU A 113 -11.50 9.12 4.25
N ALA A 114 -12.76 9.05 3.86
CA ALA A 114 -13.39 9.87 2.85
C ALA A 114 -14.88 10.02 3.18
N ARG A 115 -15.55 11.02 2.61
CA ARG A 115 -16.99 11.25 2.76
C ARG A 115 -17.65 11.55 1.41
N ILE A 116 -18.92 11.20 1.30
CA ILE A 116 -19.75 11.59 0.15
C ILE A 116 -20.27 13.01 0.39
N THR A 117 -20.04 13.93 -0.55
CA THR A 117 -20.41 15.35 -0.44
C THR A 117 -21.56 15.75 -1.36
N GLY A 118 -21.89 14.91 -2.34
CA GLY A 118 -22.95 15.16 -3.33
C GLY A 118 -23.26 13.89 -4.13
N VAL A 119 -23.98 14.01 -5.24
CA VAL A 119 -24.37 12.85 -6.08
C VAL A 119 -23.13 12.17 -6.68
N GLY A 120 -22.68 11.08 -6.05
CA GLY A 120 -21.51 10.31 -6.50
C GLY A 120 -20.15 10.97 -6.26
N ARG A 121 -20.09 12.18 -5.71
CA ARG A 121 -18.85 12.91 -5.40
C ARG A 121 -18.30 12.50 -4.04
N THR A 122 -16.99 12.25 -3.97
CA THR A 122 -16.28 11.86 -2.74
C THR A 122 -15.16 12.86 -2.46
N MET A 123 -14.99 13.26 -1.21
CA MET A 123 -13.91 14.13 -0.72
C MET A 123 -13.14 13.39 0.37
N ALA A 124 -11.85 13.68 0.57
CA ALA A 124 -11.12 13.17 1.72
C ALA A 124 -11.71 13.70 3.05
N THR A 125 -11.33 13.05 4.15
CA THR A 125 -11.57 13.52 5.53
C THR A 125 -10.24 13.74 6.23
N GLU A 126 -10.25 14.41 7.38
CA GLU A 126 -9.09 14.59 8.24
C GLU A 126 -8.41 13.25 8.62
N PRO A 127 -9.12 12.19 9.07
CA PRO A 127 -8.55 10.85 9.21
C PRO A 127 -7.93 10.26 7.93
N GLY A 128 -8.41 10.70 6.76
CA GLY A 128 -7.84 10.37 5.47
C GLY A 128 -6.44 10.97 5.26
N LEU A 129 -6.25 12.24 5.65
CA LEU A 129 -4.95 12.89 5.68
C LEU A 129 -4.05 12.26 6.75
N GLU A 130 -4.52 12.14 8.00
CA GLU A 130 -3.76 11.55 9.11
C GLU A 130 -3.17 10.18 8.73
N LYS A 131 -3.97 9.31 8.09
CA LYS A 131 -3.49 8.02 7.60
C LYS A 131 -2.35 8.14 6.58
N LEU A 132 -2.39 9.13 5.69
CA LEU A 132 -1.29 9.36 4.75
C LEU A 132 -0.02 9.82 5.48
N GLU A 133 -0.15 10.68 6.49
CA GLU A 133 0.97 11.13 7.32
C GLU A 133 1.56 10.00 8.18
N GLU A 134 0.72 9.09 8.70
CA GLU A 134 1.17 7.91 9.41
C GLU A 134 2.01 6.97 8.53
N MET A 135 1.77 6.92 7.22
CA MET A 135 2.64 6.19 6.29
C MET A 135 3.98 6.89 6.02
N ALA A 136 4.08 8.22 6.22
CA ALA A 136 5.34 8.96 6.13
C ALA A 136 6.20 8.83 7.39
N ARG A 137 5.57 8.55 8.54
CA ARG A 137 6.31 8.34 9.79
C ARG A 137 7.22 7.12 9.63
N PRO A 138 8.52 7.22 9.98
CA PRO A 138 9.36 6.04 10.06
C PRO A 138 8.73 5.04 11.04
N PRO A 139 8.94 3.72 10.86
CA PRO A 139 8.48 2.73 11.82
C PRO A 139 8.97 3.15 13.20
N ARG A 140 8.05 3.42 14.14
CA ARG A 140 8.43 3.80 15.50
C ARG A 140 9.27 2.67 16.08
N ASP A 141 10.56 2.94 16.22
CA ASP A 141 11.53 2.01 16.78
C ASP A 141 11.02 1.53 18.14
N ARG A 142 10.95 0.21 18.32
CA ARG A 142 10.59 -0.41 19.60
C ARG A 142 11.76 -0.34 20.59
N TYR A 143 12.33 0.85 20.78
CA TYR A 143 13.53 1.08 21.58
C TYR A 143 13.31 1.90 22.86
N ASP A 144 12.13 2.49 23.07
CA ASP A 144 11.75 3.11 24.36
C ASP A 144 11.18 2.10 25.37
N SER A 145 11.98 1.09 25.72
CA SER A 145 11.70 0.19 26.86
C SER A 145 12.96 -0.40 27.53
N ARG A 146 14.13 0.22 27.33
CA ARG A 146 15.38 -0.13 28.06
C ARG A 146 16.18 1.12 28.49
N SER A 147 15.48 2.10 29.05
CA SER A 147 16.11 3.22 29.78
C SER A 147 15.62 3.26 31.23
N SER A 148 15.89 2.17 31.95
CA SER A 148 15.91 2.13 33.42
C SER A 148 17.29 1.63 33.85
N GLY A 149 18.25 2.54 33.91
CA GLY A 149 19.49 2.28 34.63
C GLY A 149 19.22 2.30 36.14
N PRO A 150 19.68 1.32 36.92
CA PRO A 150 19.77 1.47 38.36
C PRO A 150 21.02 2.32 38.68
N ASP A 151 20.79 3.53 39.18
CA ASP A 151 21.82 4.36 39.78
C ASP A 151 22.13 3.81 41.17
N ASP A 152 23.17 2.98 41.28
CA ASP A 152 23.66 2.42 42.54
C ASP A 152 25.13 2.76 42.77
N ARG A 153 25.38 4.04 43.08
CA ARG A 153 26.63 4.48 43.71
C ARG A 153 26.71 3.95 45.14
N ARG A 154 27.38 2.82 45.38
CA ARG A 154 27.80 2.47 46.77
C ARG A 154 29.09 1.65 46.89
N GLY A 155 30.11 2.31 47.43
CA GLY A 155 31.08 1.73 48.38
C GLY A 155 32.00 0.60 47.89
N GLY A 156 33.24 0.95 47.56
CA GLY A 156 34.31 -0.06 47.54
C GLY A 156 34.80 -0.39 48.95
N TYR A 157 35.00 -1.68 49.22
CA TYR A 157 35.90 -2.18 50.27
C TYR A 157 36.63 -3.42 49.76
N ARG A 158 37.89 -3.58 50.20
CA ARG A 158 38.71 -4.80 49.98
C ARG A 158 38.04 -5.99 50.66
N ASP A 159 38.27 -7.21 50.14
CA ASP A 159 39.11 -8.14 50.90
C ASP A 159 39.77 -9.20 50.02
N ASP A 160 40.83 -9.80 50.57
CA ASP A 160 41.77 -10.71 49.93
C ASP A 160 41.47 -12.20 50.26
N ARG A 161 42.20 -13.09 49.57
CA ARG A 161 42.55 -14.49 49.96
C ARG A 161 41.55 -15.65 49.82
N GLU A 162 42.11 -16.69 49.16
CA GLU A 162 42.08 -18.11 49.52
C GLU A 162 40.77 -18.92 49.39
N ARG A 163 40.74 -19.78 48.35
CA ARG A 163 41.14 -21.19 48.51
C ARG A 163 41.37 -21.92 47.18
N GLN A 164 42.60 -22.45 47.02
CA GLN A 164 42.92 -23.56 46.12
C GLN A 164 42.63 -24.91 46.82
N ARG A 165 42.75 -26.03 46.07
CA ARG A 165 42.57 -27.46 46.44
C ARG A 165 41.09 -27.90 46.43
N TYR A 166 40.67 -29.08 45.94
CA TYR A 166 41.28 -30.26 45.27
C TYR A 166 40.13 -30.95 44.47
N SER A 167 40.30 -31.85 43.49
CA SER A 167 41.44 -32.38 42.70
C SER A 167 40.86 -33.11 41.45
N ASP A 168 41.71 -33.66 40.58
CA ASP A 168 41.30 -34.66 39.57
C ASP A 168 40.48 -35.82 40.16
N ARG A 169 39.49 -36.31 39.41
CA ARG A 169 39.27 -37.74 39.19
C ARG A 169 38.39 -38.05 37.98
N ASP A 170 38.76 -39.14 37.33
CA ASP A 170 38.32 -39.59 36.02
C ASP A 170 36.90 -40.19 35.97
N ASP A 171 36.52 -40.51 34.74
CA ASP A 171 35.79 -41.72 34.36
C ASP A 171 34.28 -41.80 34.65
N ARG A 172 33.47 -41.64 33.60
CA ARG A 172 32.90 -42.80 32.87
C ARG A 172 31.98 -42.36 31.73
N GLY A 173 32.16 -42.94 30.56
CA GLY A 173 31.26 -42.73 29.43
C GLY A 173 29.92 -43.47 29.58
N ARG A 174 28.88 -42.97 28.90
CA ARG A 174 27.80 -43.82 28.39
C ARG A 174 27.19 -43.23 27.12
N ALA A 175 26.98 -44.09 26.13
CA ALA A 175 26.46 -43.72 24.83
C ALA A 175 24.92 -43.75 24.78
N ALA A 176 24.37 -42.85 23.97
CA ALA A 176 23.08 -42.94 23.28
C ALA A 176 23.31 -42.13 21.97
N ARG A 177 23.23 -42.65 20.74
CA ARG A 177 22.09 -43.33 20.07
C ARG A 177 20.80 -42.52 20.32
N ASP A 178 20.09 -41.96 19.34
CA ASP A 178 19.94 -42.27 17.92
C ASP A 178 19.76 -40.95 17.12
N SER A 179 20.06 -40.82 15.83
CA SER A 179 19.14 -41.25 14.76
C SER A 179 19.80 -41.13 13.38
N ARG A 180 19.84 -42.23 12.61
CA ARG A 180 20.04 -42.21 11.16
C ARG A 180 18.85 -42.91 10.52
N GLY A 181 18.04 -42.18 9.76
CA GLY A 181 16.91 -42.70 8.99
C GLY A 181 16.90 -42.05 7.61
N GLN A 182 17.40 -42.76 6.61
CA GLN A 182 17.51 -42.26 5.24
C GLN A 182 16.34 -42.76 4.38
N SER A 183 15.76 -41.84 3.59
CA SER A 183 15.50 -42.01 2.15
C SER A 183 14.44 -42.98 1.58
N ARG A 184 13.81 -42.47 0.50
CA ARG A 184 13.28 -43.19 -0.70
C ARG A 184 11.92 -43.91 -0.53
N SER A 185 11.01 -43.93 -1.51
CA SER A 185 11.00 -43.35 -2.87
C SER A 185 9.59 -43.41 -3.51
N SER A 186 9.44 -42.75 -4.67
CA SER A 186 8.54 -43.12 -5.80
C SER A 186 7.02 -42.85 -5.73
N GLY A 187 6.52 -42.25 -6.82
CA GLY A 187 5.29 -42.71 -7.48
C GLY A 187 4.25 -41.65 -7.84
N GLY A 188 3.82 -41.64 -9.10
CA GLY A 188 2.53 -41.06 -9.53
C GLY A 188 2.59 -39.69 -10.22
N ARG A 189 2.27 -39.67 -11.51
CA ARG A 189 1.85 -38.48 -12.27
C ARG A 189 0.36 -38.63 -12.65
N ASP A 190 -0.23 -37.53 -13.15
CA ASP A 190 -1.40 -37.48 -14.03
C ASP A 190 -2.76 -37.94 -13.41
N ASP A 191 -3.95 -37.56 -13.87
CA ASP A 191 -4.54 -36.30 -14.38
C ASP A 191 -6.10 -36.50 -14.33
N HIS A 192 -6.89 -35.48 -14.67
CA HIS A 192 -8.31 -35.52 -15.09
C HIS A 192 -9.44 -35.54 -14.05
N GLY A 193 -10.52 -34.79 -14.36
CA GLY A 193 -11.89 -35.10 -13.92
C GLY A 193 -12.72 -33.93 -13.36
N ALA A 194 -13.31 -33.10 -14.24
CA ALA A 194 -14.18 -31.98 -13.82
C ALA A 194 -15.57 -32.44 -13.28
N PRO A 195 -16.22 -31.67 -12.39
CA PRO A 195 -17.54 -32.00 -11.85
C PRO A 195 -18.68 -31.73 -12.85
N SER A 196 -19.55 -32.74 -13.03
CA SER A 196 -20.70 -32.70 -13.95
C SER A 196 -21.82 -31.74 -13.51
N GLY A 197 -22.16 -30.77 -14.35
CA GLY A 197 -23.37 -29.96 -14.23
C GLY A 197 -24.62 -30.64 -14.84
N PRO A 198 -25.85 -30.30 -14.38
CA PRO A 198 -27.07 -30.94 -14.85
C PRO A 198 -27.51 -30.52 -16.26
N ARG A 199 -28.11 -31.48 -16.97
CA ARG A 199 -28.52 -31.37 -18.39
C ARG A 199 -29.69 -30.39 -18.59
N ARG A 200 -29.60 -29.54 -19.63
CA ARG A 200 -30.77 -28.85 -20.19
C ARG A 200 -31.66 -29.85 -20.94
N ARG A 201 -32.95 -29.51 -21.02
CA ARG A 201 -34.03 -30.30 -21.62
C ARG A 201 -34.59 -29.51 -22.81
N ASP A 202 -34.63 -30.12 -23.99
CA ASP A 202 -35.12 -29.47 -25.20
C ASP A 202 -36.63 -29.23 -25.17
N ARG A 203 -37.04 -28.11 -25.77
CA ARG A 203 -38.36 -27.88 -26.36
C ARG A 203 -38.32 -26.74 -27.36
#